data_AF-A0A2D7X8P6-F1
#
_entry.id   AF-A0A2D7X8P6-F1
#
_cell.length_a   1.000
_cell.length_b   1.000
_cell.length_c   1.000
_cell.angle_alpha   90.00
_cell.angle_beta   90.00
_cell.angle_gamma   90.00
#
_symmetry.space_group_name_H-M   'P 1'
#
loop_
_entity.id
_entity.type
_entity.pdbx_description
1 polymer ?
#
loop_
_entity_poly.entity_id
_entity_poly.type
_entity_poly.pdbx_seq_one_letter_code
_entity_poly.pdbx_strand_id
1 'polypeptide(L)' 'MSNSGKRIVATNRQAKREFEIFETIEAGMVLLGSEVKSLRSSQAQLAEAFCRIHDGEIWLNSCHISKYDHS' A
#
# COMPACT_ATOMS: atom_id res chain seq x y z
N MET A 1 -7.10 25.33 7.58
CA MET A 1 -6.59 24.04 8.08
C MET A 1 -5.72 23.45 6.99
N SER A 2 -4.40 23.34 7.23
CA SER A 2 -3.40 23.01 6.21
C SER A 2 -3.59 21.59 5.68
N ASN A 3 -4.12 21.49 4.46
CA ASN A 3 -4.21 20.23 3.73
C ASN A 3 -2.80 19.86 3.24
N SER A 4 -2.01 19.22 4.11
CA SER A 4 -0.80 18.51 3.68
C SER A 4 -1.25 17.51 2.60
N GLY A 5 -0.79 17.66 1.36
CA GLY A 5 -1.28 16.97 0.15
C GLY A 5 -1.14 15.44 0.12
N LYS A 6 -1.08 14.77 1.27
CA LYS A 6 -1.09 13.32 1.42
C LYS A 6 -2.54 12.81 1.36
N ARG A 7 -2.95 12.28 0.21
CA ARG A 7 -4.18 11.51 0.06
C ARG A 7 -3.90 10.05 0.41
N ILE A 8 -4.70 9.47 1.31
CA ILE A 8 -4.66 8.03 1.59
C ILE A 8 -5.18 7.30 0.34
N VAL A 9 -4.33 6.50 -0.27
CA VAL A 9 -4.63 5.76 -1.51
C VAL A 9 -5.37 4.45 -1.21
N ALA A 10 -4.84 3.67 -0.28
CA ALA A 10 -5.35 2.37 0.11
C ALA A 10 -5.10 2.15 1.61
N THR A 11 -5.92 1.34 2.25
CA THR A 11 -5.74 0.95 3.66
C THR A 11 -6.29 -0.45 3.85
N ASN A 12 -5.51 -1.34 4.47
CA ASN A 12 -6.04 -2.64 4.88
C ASN A 12 -6.93 -2.45 6.13
N ARG A 13 -8.24 -2.35 5.91
CA ARG A 13 -9.22 -2.20 7.00
C ARG A 13 -9.46 -3.52 7.76
N GLN A 14 -9.18 -4.66 7.13
CA GLN A 14 -9.33 -5.98 7.73
C GLN A 14 -8.26 -6.20 8.80
N ALA A 15 -7.01 -5.83 8.51
CA ALA A 15 -5.91 -5.91 9.46
C ALA A 15 -6.22 -5.24 10.81
N LYS A 16 -6.89 -4.08 10.78
CA LYS A 16 -7.29 -3.34 12.01
C LYS A 16 -8.40 -4.00 12.81
N ARG A 17 -9.13 -4.96 12.25
CA ARG A 17 -10.21 -5.69 12.93
C ARG A 17 -9.76 -7.04 13.45
N GLU A 18 -8.88 -7.70 12.70
CA GLU A 18 -8.45 -9.07 12.99
C GLU A 18 -7.19 -9.12 13.87
N PHE A 19 -6.39 -8.06 13.87
CA PHE A 19 -5.13 -8.02 14.61
C PHE A 19 -5.05 -6.80 15.51
N GLU A 20 -4.33 -6.96 16.62
CA GLU A 20 -3.88 -5.86 17.46
C GLU A 20 -2.54 -5.33 16.92
N ILE A 21 -2.48 -4.02 16.64
CA ILE A 21 -1.29 -3.38 16.08
C ILE A 21 -0.47 -2.79 17.21
N PHE A 22 0.69 -3.38 17.50
CA PHE A 22 1.61 -2.90 18.53
C PHE A 22 2.44 -1.70 18.06
N GLU A 23 2.94 -1.76 16.83
CA GLU A 23 3.83 -0.75 16.26
C GLU A 23 3.56 -0.56 14.77
N THR A 24 3.76 0.66 14.28
CA THR A 24 3.68 1.01 12.86
C THR A 24 4.97 1.70 12.43
N ILE A 25 5.56 1.21 11.35
CA ILE A 25 6.76 1.76 10.75
C ILE A 25 6.43 2.43 9.41
N GLU A 26 7.15 3.49 9.08
CA GLU A 26 7.08 4.15 7.77
C GLU A 26 8.16 3.56 6.85
N ALA A 27 7.76 3.13 5.65
CA ALA A 27 8.65 2.59 4.64
C ALA A 27 8.37 3.21 3.28
N GLY A 28 9.42 3.32 2.45
CA GLY A 28 9.30 3.67 1.04
C GLY A 28 9.18 2.40 0.20
N MET A 29 8.19 2.36 -0.70
CA MET A 29 8.06 1.29 -1.68
C MET A 29 8.48 1.81 -3.06
N VAL A 30 9.32 1.05 -3.75
CA VAL A 30 9.68 1.34 -5.13
C VAL A 30 8.56 0.87 -6.04
N LEU A 31 8.09 1.77 -6.92
CA LEU A 31 6.99 1.52 -7.85
C LEU A 31 7.37 1.94 -9.26
N LEU A 32 6.75 1.30 -10.24
CA LEU A 32 6.82 1.68 -11.63
C LEU A 32 5.83 2.81 -11.94
N GLY A 33 6.12 3.61 -12.97
CA GLY A 33 5.30 4.78 -13.32
C GLY A 33 3.83 4.46 -13.62
N SER A 34 3.52 3.27 -14.13
CA SER A 34 2.16 2.78 -14.34
C SER A 34 1.43 2.49 -13.03
N GLU A 35 2.10 1.88 -12.06
CA GLU A 35 1.55 1.57 -10.74
C GLU A 35 1.23 2.84 -9.95
N VAL A 36 2.07 3.86 -10.07
CA VAL A 36 1.79 5.19 -9.50
C VAL A 36 0.47 5.75 -10.05
N LYS A 37 0.20 5.59 -11.35
CA LYS A 37 -1.07 6.04 -11.95
C LYS A 37 -2.26 5.22 -11.45
N SER A 38 -2.15 3.90 -11.38
CA SER A 38 -3.20 3.02 -10.83
C SER A 38 -3.53 3.36 -9.37
N LEU A 39 -2.51 3.57 -8.55
CA LEU A 39 -2.66 3.94 -7.14
C LEU A 39 -3.32 5.31 -6.97
N ARG A 40 -3.02 6.29 -7.81
CA ARG A 40 -3.72 7.59 -7.77
C ARG A 40 -5.21 7.46 -8.09
N SER A 41 -5.61 6.44 -8.85
CA SER A 41 -7.01 6.07 -9.12
C SER A 41 -7.62 5.17 -8.04
N SER A 42 -6.95 4.97 -6.89
CA SER A 42 -7.38 4.09 -5.80
C SER A 42 -7.62 2.62 -6.22
N GLN A 43 -6.89 2.16 -7.24
CA GLN A 43 -6.99 0.80 -7.77
C GLN A 43 -5.95 -0.14 -7.14
N ALA A 44 -6.06 -0.39 -5.83
CA ALA A 44 -5.23 -1.36 -5.14
C ALA A 44 -5.96 -2.08 -4.00
N GLN A 45 -5.67 -3.36 -3.86
CA GLN A 45 -6.23 -4.25 -2.84
C GLN A 45 -5.11 -4.75 -1.93
N LEU A 46 -5.26 -4.47 -0.64
CA LEU A 46 -4.30 -4.85 0.43
C LEU A 46 -4.85 -5.90 1.39
N ALA A 47 -6.04 -6.45 1.14
CA ALA A 47 -6.74 -7.31 2.10
C ALA A 47 -5.90 -8.53 2.52
N GLU A 48 -5.30 -9.22 1.54
CA GLU A 48 -4.47 -10.42 1.74
C GLU A 48 -2.96 -10.10 1.72
N ALA A 49 -2.60 -8.82 1.68
CA ALA A 49 -1.22 -8.38 1.58
C ALA A 49 -0.52 -8.47 2.95
N PHE A 50 0.73 -8.93 2.95
CA PHE A 50 1.56 -8.99 4.16
C PHE A 50 2.99 -8.54 3.86
N CYS A 51 3.66 -8.02 4.89
CA CYS A 51 5.05 -7.61 4.78
C CYS A 51 5.97 -8.69 5.33
N ARG A 52 7.08 -8.97 4.64
CA ARG A 52 8.14 -9.86 5.12
C ARG A 52 9.44 -9.07 5.20
N ILE A 53 10.14 -9.20 6.31
CA ILE A 53 11.49 -8.63 6.46
C ILE A 53 12.48 -9.65 5.90
N HIS A 54 13.33 -9.22 4.97
CA HIS A 54 14.38 -10.04 4.38
C HIS A 54 15.61 -9.17 4.13
N ASP A 55 16.77 -9.58 4.64
CA ASP A 55 18.06 -8.89 4.48
C ASP A 55 18.05 -7.39 4.80
N GLY A 56 17.28 -6.99 5.82
CA GLY A 56 17.16 -5.59 6.25
C GLY A 56 16.16 -4.76 5.44
N GLU A 57 15.49 -5.37 4.45
CA GLU A 57 14.46 -4.74 3.63
C GLU A 57 13.07 -5.29 3.94
N ILE A 58 12.04 -4.50 3.63
CA ILE A 58 10.64 -4.88 3.81
C ILE A 58 10.03 -5.15 2.46
N TRP A 59 9.59 -6.39 2.26
CA TRP A 59 8.94 -6.85 1.05
C TRP A 59 7.44 -6.94 1.26
N LEU A 60 6.68 -6.14 0.52
CA LEU A 60 5.22 -6.23 0.47
C LEU A 60 4.81 -7.35 -0.49
N ASN A 61 4.22 -8.40 0.05
CA ASN A 61 3.76 -9.58 -0.69
C ASN A 61 2.23 -9.58 -0.79
N SER A 62 1.70 -10.23 -1.82
CA SER A 62 0.26 -10.39 -2.06
C SER A 62 -0.54 -9.07 -2.15
N CYS A 63 0.13 -7.95 -2.48
CA CYS A 63 -0.53 -6.71 -2.84
C CYS A 63 -0.98 -6.79 -4.31
N HIS A 64 -2.28 -6.58 -4.55
CA HIS A 64 -2.80 -6.51 -5.91
C HIS A 64 -2.98 -5.05 -6.32
N ILE A 65 -2.30 -4.63 -7.39
CA ILE A 65 -2.47 -3.32 -8.02
C ILE A 65 -3.09 -3.56 -9.38
N SER A 66 -4.30 -3.04 -9.61
CA SER A 66 -4.94 -3.20 -10.91
C SER A 66 -4.12 -2.45 -11.97
N LYS A 67 -4.01 -3.02 -13.18
CA LYS A 67 -3.33 -2.34 -14.29
C LYS A 67 -4.04 -1.04 -14.61
N TYR A 68 -3.26 -0.02 -14.97
CA TYR A 68 -3.80 1.27 -15.37
C TYR A 68 -4.49 1.13 -16.74
N ASP A 69 -5.78 1.42 -16.80
CA ASP A 69 -6.68 1.11 -17.93
C ASP A 69 -6.56 2.11 -19.10
N HIS A 70 -5.34 2.54 -19.42
CA HIS A 70 -5.07 3.43 -20.55
C HIS A 70 -4.04 2.77 -21.46
N SER A 71 -4.54 1.86 -22.30
CA SER A 71 -3.87 1.32 -23.49
C SER A 71 -3.94 2.30 -24.65
#